data_AF-A0A2N9FNC9-F1
#
_entry.id   AF-A0A2N9FNC9-F1
#
_cell.length_a   1.000
_cell.length_b   1.000
_cell.length_c   1.000
_cell.angle_alpha   90.00
_cell.angle_beta   90.00
_cell.angle_gamma   90.00
#
_symmetry.space_group_name_H-M   'P 1'
#
loop_
_entity.id
_entity.type
_entity.pdbx_description
1 polymer ?
#
loop_
_entity_poly.entity_id
_entity_poly.type
_entity_poly.pdbx_seq_one_letter_code
_entity_poly.pdbx_strand_id
1 'polypeptide(L)'
;MGRFKHFIAALFGGLALILLVHAQDQSDFISIDCGLQANWSYTEPSTSINYISDAAFIDTGVSKKISSEFEGDFQQPTWTLRSFPEGIRNCYSINVTQGQKYLIRATFLYGNYDGQNLLPQFDLHLGPNMWDTVKIENNVSYVVLMELIHVPSLNYLQVCLVNTGLGTPFISAIEFRPLNNRAYVTSVGSLALFARYDLGSVNNKSYSTAATPINESGPLEFYLPPEANSKYYVYMHFAELVKLKANQSRSFNITLNGELWYDGTVVPSYLFTNTLFSPSALTGGNYVFSIFKTENSTLPPIINAIEIYTVKHFPQSETDKQDVVAITNIKSKYGVERNWQGDPCAPQAYSWEGLNCSYDGYNPPRIISLNLSSSGLTGEISAYISNLVMLQYLDLSNNSLTGSVPDFLSQLKYLRVLNLTTLVGYYYEGANMGLIYEYMANGDLEAHLSGENTNILSWEARLQIAMDASQGLEYLHHGCKPPIIHRDVKSTNILLNEKFRAKLADFGLSKTLPTDDTHLSTVVAGTPGYLDPE
;
A
#
# COMPACT_ATOMS: atom_id res chain seq x y z
N MET A 1 -13.66 -67.53 44.16
CA MET A 1 -14.42 -66.44 44.82
C MET A 1 -13.47 -65.60 45.66
N GLY A 2 -12.73 -64.71 44.99
CA GLY A 2 -11.61 -63.96 45.55
C GLY A 2 -11.95 -62.48 45.77
N ARG A 3 -12.36 -62.20 47.00
CA ARG A 3 -12.29 -60.96 47.80
C ARG A 3 -12.04 -59.60 47.12
N PHE A 4 -13.10 -58.81 47.21
CA PHE A 4 -13.19 -57.37 47.41
C PHE A 4 -12.05 -56.76 48.28
N LYS A 5 -11.25 -55.90 47.65
CA LYS A 5 -11.02 -54.47 47.97
C LYS A 5 -9.61 -54.12 47.50
N HIS A 6 -9.48 -53.17 46.57
CA HIS A 6 -8.64 -51.96 46.65
C HIS A 6 -8.78 -51.19 45.32
N PHE A 7 -9.24 -49.94 45.46
CA PHE A 7 -8.89 -48.78 44.64
C PHE A 7 -9.31 -48.70 43.16
N ILE A 8 -10.27 -47.81 42.93
CA ILE A 8 -10.33 -46.79 41.87
C ILE A 8 -8.98 -46.62 41.16
N ALA A 9 -8.86 -47.13 39.93
CA ALA A 9 -7.99 -46.66 38.83
C ALA A 9 -7.86 -47.75 37.75
N ALA A 10 -8.91 -47.96 36.96
CA ALA A 10 -8.82 -48.72 35.72
C ALA A 10 -9.67 -48.08 34.60
N LEU A 11 -9.84 -46.76 34.67
CA LEU A 11 -10.15 -45.91 33.54
C LEU A 11 -8.85 -45.14 33.26
N PHE A 12 -8.38 -45.11 32.01
CA PHE A 12 -7.12 -44.49 31.55
C PHE A 12 -5.84 -45.34 31.69
N GLY A 13 -5.83 -46.50 31.04
CA GLY A 13 -4.63 -47.31 30.83
C GLY A 13 -4.30 -47.55 29.35
N GLY A 14 -4.73 -46.65 28.46
CA GLY A 14 -4.45 -46.67 27.04
C GLY A 14 -3.89 -45.32 26.61
N LEU A 15 -2.78 -44.89 27.22
CA LEU A 15 -1.99 -43.79 26.69
C LEU A 15 -1.38 -44.27 25.38
N ALA A 16 -2.10 -44.05 24.29
CA ALA A 16 -1.49 -43.76 23.02
C ALA A 16 -0.55 -42.58 23.28
N LEU A 17 0.75 -42.86 23.36
CA LEU A 17 1.80 -41.86 23.16
C LEU A 17 1.72 -41.43 21.69
N ILE A 18 0.65 -40.71 21.35
CA ILE A 18 0.62 -39.83 20.21
C ILE A 18 1.65 -38.77 20.59
N LEU A 19 2.81 -38.85 19.93
CA LEU A 19 3.71 -37.72 19.81
C LEU A 19 2.84 -36.57 19.29
N LEU A 20 2.37 -35.73 20.21
CA LEU A 20 1.94 -34.38 19.90
C LEU A 20 3.18 -33.69 19.37
N VAL A 21 3.45 -33.86 18.08
CA VAL A 21 4.05 -32.81 17.28
C VAL A 21 3.15 -31.62 17.57
N HIS A 22 3.64 -30.67 18.35
CA HIS A 22 2.98 -29.37 18.48
C HIS A 22 2.89 -28.83 17.05
N ALA A 23 1.72 -29.00 16.42
CA ALA A 23 1.31 -28.14 15.34
C ALA A 23 1.45 -26.74 15.91
N GLN A 24 2.40 -25.98 15.36
CA GLN A 24 2.62 -24.59 15.71
C GLN A 24 1.25 -23.91 15.65
N ASP A 25 0.85 -23.25 16.74
CA ASP A 25 -0.40 -22.49 16.78
C ASP A 25 -0.37 -21.51 15.61
N GLN A 26 -1.19 -21.74 14.59
CA GLN A 26 -1.31 -20.86 13.41
C GLN A 26 -2.13 -19.61 13.74
N SER A 27 -2.44 -19.38 15.02
CA SER A 27 -2.93 -18.10 15.52
C SER A 27 -2.16 -16.96 14.85
N ASP A 28 -2.89 -16.06 14.18
CA ASP A 28 -2.39 -14.84 13.55
C ASP A 28 -1.56 -15.02 12.26
N PHE A 29 -1.48 -16.24 11.71
CA PHE A 29 -0.92 -16.45 10.39
C PHE A 29 -1.86 -15.88 9.32
N ILE A 30 -1.30 -15.12 8.38
CA ILE A 30 -2.01 -14.68 7.17
C ILE A 30 -1.38 -15.44 6.00
N SER A 31 -2.14 -16.29 5.31
CA SER A 31 -1.68 -16.99 4.11
C SER A 31 -2.73 -16.84 3.02
N ILE A 32 -2.37 -16.16 1.93
CA ILE A 32 -3.27 -15.76 0.86
C ILE A 32 -2.84 -16.47 -0.42
N ASP A 33 -3.75 -17.24 -1.01
CA ASP A 33 -3.61 -17.82 -2.34
C ASP A 33 -4.22 -16.86 -3.37
N CYS A 34 -3.38 -16.32 -4.23
CA CYS A 34 -3.74 -15.25 -5.14
C CYS A 34 -4.42 -15.83 -6.39
N GLY A 35 -5.60 -15.32 -6.72
CA GLY A 35 -6.40 -15.86 -7.82
C GLY A 35 -7.25 -17.07 -7.43
N LEU A 36 -7.19 -17.57 -6.19
CA LEU A 36 -8.14 -18.55 -5.69
C LEU A 36 -9.57 -17.98 -5.70
N GLN A 37 -10.55 -18.82 -6.01
CA GLN A 37 -11.96 -18.43 -6.07
C GLN A 37 -12.44 -17.79 -4.74
N ALA A 38 -13.21 -16.70 -4.85
CA ALA A 38 -13.72 -15.97 -3.69
C ALA A 38 -14.47 -16.87 -2.70
N ASN A 39 -14.26 -16.66 -1.40
CA ASN A 39 -14.80 -17.44 -0.27
C ASN A 39 -14.28 -18.88 -0.15
N TRP A 40 -13.25 -19.27 -0.90
CA TRP A 40 -12.58 -20.56 -0.73
C TRP A 40 -11.39 -20.47 0.21
N SER A 41 -11.13 -21.58 0.89
CA SER A 41 -9.96 -21.82 1.72
C SER A 41 -9.59 -23.30 1.70
N TYR A 42 -8.33 -23.62 1.93
CA TYR A 42 -7.87 -25.00 2.04
C TYR A 42 -6.61 -25.10 2.92
N THR A 43 -6.31 -26.30 3.37
CA THR A 43 -5.08 -26.60 4.10
C THR A 43 -4.10 -27.29 3.17
N GLU A 44 -2.94 -26.67 2.94
CA GLU A 44 -1.87 -27.21 2.11
C GLU A 44 -1.35 -28.52 2.71
N PRO A 45 -1.47 -29.67 2.02
CA PRO A 45 -1.15 -30.98 2.58
C PRO A 45 0.28 -31.12 3.08
N SER A 46 1.24 -30.51 2.40
CA SER A 46 2.67 -30.68 2.71
C SER A 46 3.13 -29.86 3.93
N THR A 47 2.47 -28.74 4.23
CA THR A 47 2.87 -27.81 5.31
C THR A 47 1.84 -27.72 6.43
N SER A 48 0.63 -28.26 6.20
CA SER A 48 -0.54 -28.09 7.06
C SER A 48 -0.94 -26.62 7.29
N ILE A 49 -0.51 -25.69 6.42
CA ILE A 49 -0.87 -24.26 6.49
C ILE A 49 -2.22 -24.04 5.84
N ASN A 50 -3.10 -23.30 6.53
CA ASN A 50 -4.36 -22.84 5.94
C ASN A 50 -4.16 -21.60 5.05
N TYR A 51 -4.70 -21.66 3.83
CA TYR A 51 -4.71 -20.60 2.83
C TYR A 51 -6.14 -20.15 2.55
N ILE A 52 -6.32 -18.84 2.36
CA ILE A 52 -7.59 -18.21 2.00
C ILE A 52 -7.47 -17.50 0.65
N SER A 53 -8.62 -17.30 -0.01
CA SER A 53 -8.70 -16.52 -1.25
C SER A 53 -8.31 -15.06 -1.04
N ASP A 54 -7.71 -14.48 -2.08
CA ASP A 54 -7.25 -13.10 -2.10
C ASP A 54 -8.33 -12.05 -2.37
N ALA A 55 -9.57 -12.49 -2.66
CA ALA A 55 -10.68 -11.64 -3.08
C ALA A 55 -11.08 -10.53 -2.08
N ALA A 56 -10.74 -10.68 -0.80
CA ALA A 56 -11.03 -9.67 0.23
C ALA A 56 -9.94 -8.59 0.33
N PHE A 57 -8.80 -8.76 -0.33
CA PHE A 57 -7.61 -7.93 -0.17
C PHE A 57 -7.26 -7.12 -1.41
N ILE A 58 -7.92 -7.41 -2.55
CA ILE A 58 -7.75 -6.72 -3.82
C ILE A 58 -9.03 -6.82 -4.67
N ASP A 59 -9.36 -5.75 -5.38
CA ASP A 59 -10.54 -5.61 -6.24
C ASP A 59 -10.20 -5.60 -7.75
N THR A 60 -8.92 -5.57 -8.11
CA THR A 60 -8.45 -5.60 -9.51
C THR A 60 -7.76 -6.92 -9.89
N GLY A 61 -7.39 -7.05 -11.16
CA GLY A 61 -6.66 -8.20 -11.70
C GLY A 61 -7.55 -9.39 -12.05
N VAL A 62 -6.96 -10.35 -12.76
CA VAL A 62 -7.63 -11.52 -13.33
C VAL A 62 -7.05 -12.78 -12.70
N SER A 63 -7.91 -13.66 -12.18
CA SER A 63 -7.52 -14.99 -11.71
C SER A 63 -7.07 -15.85 -12.91
N LYS A 64 -5.93 -16.51 -12.74
CA LYS A 64 -5.32 -17.41 -13.72
C LYS A 64 -4.83 -18.67 -13.01
N LYS A 65 -4.58 -19.70 -13.82
CA LYS A 65 -4.02 -20.97 -13.37
C LYS A 65 -2.79 -21.27 -14.20
N ILE A 66 -1.76 -21.85 -13.59
CA ILE A 66 -0.58 -22.33 -14.31
C ILE A 66 -0.95 -23.48 -15.27
N SER A 67 -0.05 -23.80 -16.20
CA SER A 67 -0.18 -24.99 -17.05
C SER A 67 -0.24 -26.26 -16.19
N SER A 68 -1.16 -27.17 -16.52
CA SER A 68 -1.43 -28.38 -15.74
C SER A 68 -0.24 -29.34 -15.67
N GLU A 69 0.71 -29.21 -16.59
CA GLU A 69 1.96 -29.98 -16.58
C GLU A 69 2.86 -29.66 -15.38
N PHE A 70 2.71 -28.48 -14.76
CA PHE A 70 3.52 -28.04 -13.62
C PHE A 70 2.83 -28.23 -12.27
N GLU A 71 1.51 -28.42 -12.21
CA GLU A 71 0.77 -28.46 -10.93
C GLU A 71 1.30 -29.53 -9.97
N GLY A 72 1.63 -30.73 -10.47
CA GLY A 72 2.10 -31.83 -9.64
C GLY A 72 3.47 -31.62 -8.97
N ASP A 73 4.25 -30.64 -9.45
CA ASP A 73 5.62 -30.40 -8.99
C ASP A 73 5.69 -29.36 -7.85
N PHE A 74 4.62 -28.60 -7.63
CA PHE A 74 4.60 -27.47 -6.70
C PHE A 74 3.46 -27.56 -5.67
N GLN A 75 3.61 -26.81 -4.58
CA GLN A 75 2.57 -26.70 -3.55
C GLN A 75 1.33 -25.99 -4.11
N GLN A 76 0.16 -26.31 -3.57
CA GLN A 76 -1.11 -25.80 -4.06
C GLN A 76 -1.20 -24.25 -4.12
N PRO A 77 -0.57 -23.47 -3.21
CA PRO A 77 -0.61 -22.00 -3.26
C PRO A 77 0.04 -21.36 -4.49
N THR A 78 0.71 -22.16 -5.34
CA THR A 78 1.28 -21.67 -6.59
C THR A 78 0.53 -22.15 -7.83
N TRP A 79 -0.53 -22.93 -7.68
CA TRP A 79 -1.32 -23.43 -8.82
C TRP A 79 -2.18 -22.33 -9.44
N THR A 80 -2.70 -21.45 -8.61
CA THR A 80 -3.38 -20.22 -9.02
C THR A 80 -2.49 -19.00 -8.85
N LEU A 81 -2.78 -17.98 -9.63
CA LEU A 81 -2.16 -16.67 -9.51
C LEU A 81 -3.15 -15.57 -9.90
N ARG A 82 -2.95 -14.37 -9.38
CA ARG A 82 -3.62 -13.17 -9.86
C ARG A 82 -2.68 -12.42 -10.80
N SER A 83 -3.17 -12.12 -12.00
CA SER A 83 -2.47 -11.41 -13.06
C SER A 83 -3.04 -10.00 -13.24
N PHE A 84 -2.19 -9.01 -13.50
CA PHE A 84 -2.55 -7.60 -13.62
C PHE A 84 -2.21 -7.03 -15.01
N PRO A 85 -3.00 -7.37 -16.05
CA PRO A 85 -2.78 -6.85 -17.40
C PRO A 85 -3.09 -5.35 -17.53
N GLU A 86 -3.88 -4.81 -16.62
CA GLU A 86 -4.29 -3.40 -16.58
C GLU A 86 -3.73 -2.69 -15.35
N GLY A 87 -3.57 -1.38 -15.46
CA GLY A 87 -3.02 -0.53 -14.42
C GLY A 87 -1.49 -0.62 -14.32
N ILE A 88 -0.89 0.50 -13.92
CA ILE A 88 0.56 0.59 -13.71
C ILE A 88 0.93 -0.01 -12.34
N ARG A 89 0.10 0.20 -11.31
CA ARG A 89 0.36 -0.21 -9.94
C ARG A 89 -0.88 -0.85 -9.34
N ASN A 90 -0.75 -2.09 -8.89
CA ASN A 90 -1.83 -2.89 -8.34
C ASN A 90 -1.44 -3.34 -6.93
N CYS A 91 -2.28 -3.09 -5.93
CA CYS A 91 -1.89 -3.21 -4.53
C CYS A 91 -2.87 -4.04 -3.73
N TYR A 92 -2.35 -5.05 -3.05
CA TYR A 92 -3.06 -5.72 -1.97
C TYR A 92 -3.05 -4.83 -0.74
N SER A 93 -4.16 -4.79 -0.01
CA SER A 93 -4.25 -4.14 1.31
C SER A 93 -4.50 -5.19 2.38
N ILE A 94 -3.50 -5.43 3.23
CA ILE A 94 -3.51 -6.53 4.20
C ILE A 94 -3.53 -5.95 5.60
N ASN A 95 -4.52 -6.34 6.42
CA ASN A 95 -4.61 -5.91 7.81
C ASN A 95 -3.52 -6.60 8.64
N VAL A 96 -2.79 -5.83 9.45
CA VAL A 96 -1.71 -6.31 10.30
C VAL A 96 -1.73 -5.62 11.65
N THR A 97 -1.02 -6.18 12.63
CA THR A 97 -0.86 -5.52 13.93
C THR A 97 0.30 -4.52 13.87
N GLN A 98 0.00 -3.25 14.13
CA GLN A 98 1.00 -2.17 14.17
C GLN A 98 2.10 -2.51 15.19
N GLY A 99 3.37 -2.36 14.80
CA GLY A 99 4.52 -2.64 15.67
C GLY A 99 4.84 -4.13 15.91
N GLN A 100 4.02 -5.05 15.41
CA GLN A 100 4.32 -6.48 15.43
C GLN A 100 5.32 -6.82 14.31
N LYS A 101 6.43 -7.48 14.62
CA LYS A 101 7.38 -7.94 13.60
C LYS A 101 6.78 -9.08 12.79
N TYR A 102 6.88 -9.01 11.47
CA TYR A 102 6.45 -10.07 10.56
C TYR A 102 7.59 -10.53 9.67
N LEU A 103 7.64 -11.83 9.40
CA LEU A 103 8.23 -12.40 8.20
C LEU A 103 7.18 -12.34 7.09
N ILE A 104 7.46 -11.60 6.04
CA ILE A 104 6.59 -11.38 4.89
C ILE A 104 7.17 -12.16 3.71
N ARG A 105 6.35 -12.95 3.03
CA ARG A 105 6.73 -13.67 1.82
C ARG A 105 5.79 -13.35 0.67
N ALA A 106 6.37 -13.20 -0.51
CA ALA A 106 5.64 -13.12 -1.77
C ALA A 106 6.22 -14.17 -2.74
N THR A 107 5.35 -15.04 -3.23
CA THR A 107 5.73 -16.16 -4.10
C THR A 107 5.20 -15.93 -5.51
N PHE A 108 6.05 -16.19 -6.49
CA PHE A 108 5.76 -16.00 -7.90
C PHE A 108 6.15 -17.26 -8.68
N LEU A 109 5.15 -17.95 -9.22
CA LEU A 109 5.32 -19.01 -10.20
C LEU A 109 4.57 -18.63 -11.49
N TYR A 110 5.30 -18.38 -12.57
CA TYR A 110 4.70 -18.02 -13.85
C TYR A 110 3.95 -19.21 -14.46
N GLY A 111 4.57 -20.39 -14.48
CA GLY A 111 3.95 -21.64 -14.92
C GLY A 111 3.28 -21.57 -16.30
N ASN A 112 3.73 -20.63 -17.15
CA ASN A 112 3.17 -20.34 -18.47
C ASN A 112 1.63 -20.16 -18.48
N TYR A 113 1.08 -19.49 -17.45
CA TYR A 113 -0.36 -19.35 -17.24
C TYR A 113 -1.13 -18.69 -18.41
N ASP A 114 -0.43 -17.95 -19.28
CA ASP A 114 -1.00 -17.26 -20.44
C ASP A 114 -0.61 -17.89 -21.79
N GLY A 115 0.17 -18.97 -21.78
CA GLY A 115 0.61 -19.67 -22.98
C GLY A 115 1.63 -18.92 -23.84
N GLN A 116 2.16 -17.79 -23.38
CA GLN A 116 3.05 -16.95 -24.18
C GLN A 116 4.52 -17.38 -24.13
N ASN A 117 4.92 -18.11 -23.09
CA ASN A 117 6.33 -18.44 -22.80
C ASN A 117 7.24 -17.21 -22.73
N LEU A 118 6.69 -16.05 -22.35
CA LEU A 118 7.43 -14.81 -22.18
C LEU A 118 7.61 -14.55 -20.68
N LEU A 119 8.85 -14.66 -20.22
CA LEU A 119 9.17 -14.52 -18.80
C LEU A 119 9.05 -13.04 -18.38
N PRO A 120 8.12 -12.69 -17.47
CA PRO A 120 7.87 -11.30 -17.13
C PRO A 120 8.86 -10.79 -16.07
N GLN A 121 9.04 -9.47 -16.09
CA GLN A 121 9.78 -8.72 -15.07
C GLN A 121 8.96 -7.49 -14.66
N PHE A 122 8.89 -7.22 -13.36
CA PHE A 122 8.12 -6.12 -12.78
C PHE A 122 8.63 -5.80 -11.37
N ASP A 123 8.25 -4.66 -10.81
CA ASP A 123 8.72 -4.26 -9.48
C ASP A 123 7.72 -4.61 -8.38
N LEU A 124 8.24 -4.99 -7.22
CA LEU A 124 7.49 -5.26 -6.00
C LEU A 124 7.78 -4.16 -4.99
N HIS A 125 6.72 -3.60 -4.41
CA HIS A 125 6.75 -2.51 -3.45
C HIS A 125 6.07 -2.92 -2.15
N LEU A 126 6.60 -2.41 -1.04
CA LEU A 126 5.98 -2.46 0.27
C LEU A 126 5.52 -1.05 0.66
N GLY A 127 4.21 -0.83 0.68
CA GLY A 127 3.65 0.52 0.76
C GLY A 127 4.15 1.39 -0.39
N PRO A 128 4.69 2.59 -0.10
CA PRO A 128 5.24 3.47 -1.13
C PRO A 128 6.66 3.08 -1.58
N ASN A 129 7.35 2.23 -0.82
CA ASN A 129 8.77 1.97 -1.02
C ASN A 129 8.99 0.76 -1.93
N MET A 130 9.98 0.85 -2.80
CA MET A 130 10.44 -0.29 -3.60
C MET A 130 11.06 -1.34 -2.67
N TRP A 131 10.58 -2.58 -2.78
CA TRP A 131 11.14 -3.73 -2.10
C TRP A 131 12.23 -4.35 -2.97
N ASP A 132 11.87 -4.86 -4.15
CA ASP A 132 12.80 -5.44 -5.12
C ASP A 132 12.16 -5.60 -6.51
N THR A 133 12.94 -6.02 -7.50
CA THR A 133 12.44 -6.41 -8.82
C THR A 133 12.17 -7.91 -8.87
N VAL A 134 10.94 -8.29 -9.24
CA VAL A 134 10.59 -9.67 -9.55
C VAL A 134 10.99 -9.96 -10.98
N LYS A 135 11.85 -10.95 -11.16
CA LYS A 135 12.33 -11.37 -12.47
C LYS A 135 12.24 -12.89 -12.59
N ILE A 136 11.36 -13.37 -13.45
CA ILE A 136 11.27 -14.80 -13.75
C ILE A 136 12.42 -15.13 -14.72
N GLU A 137 13.36 -15.96 -14.29
CA GLU A 137 14.55 -16.31 -15.08
C GLU A 137 14.61 -17.82 -15.33
N ASN A 138 15.51 -18.22 -16.24
CA ASN A 138 15.80 -19.62 -16.61
C ASN A 138 14.69 -20.34 -17.38
N ASN A 139 13.51 -20.51 -16.79
CA ASN A 139 12.37 -21.20 -17.42
C ASN A 139 11.03 -20.81 -16.77
N VAL A 140 9.94 -21.27 -17.38
CA VAL A 140 8.57 -20.93 -16.95
C VAL A 140 8.17 -21.52 -15.60
N SER A 141 8.85 -22.57 -15.13
CA SER A 141 8.59 -23.23 -13.84
C SER A 141 9.53 -22.74 -12.72
N TYR A 142 10.32 -21.70 -12.98
CA TYR A 142 11.16 -21.08 -11.97
C TYR A 142 10.31 -20.31 -10.95
N VAL A 143 10.49 -20.66 -9.67
CA VAL A 143 9.80 -20.00 -8.56
C VAL A 143 10.70 -18.88 -8.02
N VAL A 144 10.16 -17.67 -8.00
CA VAL A 144 10.76 -16.55 -7.28
C VAL A 144 10.07 -16.43 -5.91
N LEU A 145 10.86 -16.50 -4.85
CA LEU A 145 10.40 -16.28 -3.48
C LEU A 145 11.09 -15.03 -2.92
N MET A 146 10.29 -14.01 -2.62
CA MET A 146 10.75 -12.80 -1.95
C MET A 146 10.44 -12.92 -0.46
N GLU A 147 11.42 -12.61 0.40
CA GLU A 147 11.26 -12.67 1.85
C GLU A 147 11.81 -11.42 2.52
N LEU A 148 11.03 -10.86 3.45
CA LEU A 148 11.35 -9.63 4.16
C LEU A 148 10.85 -9.68 5.60
N ILE A 149 11.71 -9.33 6.54
CA ILE A 149 11.34 -9.10 7.93
C ILE A 149 11.10 -7.61 8.12
N HIS A 150 9.87 -7.25 8.48
CA HIS A 150 9.43 -5.88 8.60
C HIS A 150 8.57 -5.66 9.85
N VAL A 151 8.61 -4.43 10.37
CA VAL A 151 7.74 -3.97 11.46
C VAL A 151 6.85 -2.86 10.89
N PRO A 152 5.54 -3.11 10.70
CA PRO A 152 4.64 -2.17 10.07
C PRO A 152 4.39 -0.98 10.99
N SER A 153 4.36 0.21 10.37
CA SER A 153 4.08 1.47 11.07
C SER A 153 2.59 1.76 11.23
N LEU A 154 1.75 1.06 10.46
CA LEU A 154 0.28 1.16 10.45
C LEU A 154 -0.37 -0.19 10.78
N ASN A 155 -1.70 -0.20 10.90
CA ASN A 155 -2.52 -1.39 11.13
C ASN A 155 -2.92 -2.12 9.82
N TYR A 156 -2.30 -1.73 8.72
CA TYR A 156 -2.37 -2.40 7.43
C TYR A 156 -1.00 -2.28 6.75
N LEU A 157 -0.77 -3.10 5.75
CA LEU A 157 0.39 -3.03 4.88
C LEU A 157 -0.05 -3.26 3.44
N GLN A 158 0.55 -2.50 2.52
CA GLN A 158 0.28 -2.68 1.09
C GLN A 158 1.40 -3.46 0.42
N VAL A 159 1.04 -4.47 -0.36
CA VAL A 159 1.97 -5.21 -1.24
C VAL A 159 1.59 -4.86 -2.67
N CYS A 160 2.43 -4.09 -3.34
CA CYS A 160 2.12 -3.49 -4.63
C CYS A 160 3.00 -4.05 -5.74
N LEU A 161 2.39 -4.44 -6.84
CA LEU A 161 3.06 -4.86 -8.07
C LEU A 161 3.01 -3.72 -9.09
N VAL A 162 4.16 -3.36 -9.63
CA VAL A 162 4.33 -2.23 -10.55
C VAL A 162 4.78 -2.74 -11.92
N ASN A 163 3.96 -2.48 -12.93
CA ASN A 163 4.24 -2.82 -14.32
C ASN A 163 5.34 -1.90 -14.88
N THR A 164 6.46 -2.49 -15.27
CA THR A 164 7.62 -1.80 -15.87
C THR A 164 7.66 -1.91 -17.39
N GLY A 165 6.65 -2.53 -18.01
CA GLY A 165 6.57 -2.77 -19.46
C GLY A 165 7.30 -4.02 -19.94
N LEU A 166 7.89 -4.81 -19.05
CA LEU A 166 8.66 -6.03 -19.36
C LEU A 166 7.86 -7.32 -19.07
N GLY A 167 6.54 -7.26 -19.21
CA GLY A 167 5.63 -8.37 -18.99
C GLY A 167 4.54 -8.02 -17.97
N THR A 168 3.53 -8.89 -17.88
CA THR A 168 2.37 -8.66 -17.01
C THR A 168 2.71 -8.99 -15.56
N PRO A 169 2.55 -8.06 -14.60
CA PRO A 169 2.74 -8.37 -13.20
C PRO A 169 1.75 -9.43 -12.71
N PHE A 170 2.22 -10.31 -11.84
CA PHE A 170 1.38 -11.34 -11.24
C PHE A 170 1.92 -11.74 -9.86
N ILE A 171 1.10 -12.40 -9.05
CA ILE A 171 1.51 -12.99 -7.77
C ILE A 171 0.74 -14.29 -7.51
N SER A 172 1.41 -15.27 -6.92
CA SER A 172 0.82 -16.59 -6.62
C SER A 172 0.39 -16.70 -5.16
N ALA A 173 1.24 -16.29 -4.22
CA ALA A 173 0.90 -16.32 -2.81
C ALA A 173 1.53 -15.18 -2.01
N ILE A 174 0.85 -14.77 -0.94
CA ILE A 174 1.34 -13.79 0.05
C ILE A 174 1.21 -14.40 1.45
N GLU A 175 2.27 -14.36 2.24
CA GLU A 175 2.26 -14.90 3.61
C GLU A 175 2.84 -13.90 4.61
N PHE A 176 2.21 -13.79 5.78
CA PHE A 176 2.72 -13.07 6.94
C PHE A 176 2.81 -14.04 8.12
N ARG A 177 3.99 -14.13 8.71
CA ARG A 177 4.27 -14.92 9.91
C ARG A 177 4.70 -13.98 11.04
N PRO A 178 3.93 -13.85 12.13
CA PRO A 178 4.35 -13.04 13.26
C PRO A 178 5.64 -13.64 13.85
N LEU A 179 6.62 -12.77 14.11
CA LEU A 179 7.89 -13.13 14.73
C LEU A 179 7.98 -12.54 16.13
N ASN A 180 8.75 -13.20 17.00
CA ASN A 180 9.13 -12.57 18.26
C ASN A 180 9.94 -11.29 17.96
N ASN A 181 9.55 -10.16 18.55
CA ASN A 181 10.22 -8.87 18.32
C ASN A 181 11.72 -8.88 18.70
N ARG A 182 12.15 -9.82 19.56
CA ARG A 182 13.55 -10.04 19.95
C ARG A 182 14.35 -10.89 18.96
N ALA A 183 13.69 -11.59 18.03
CA ALA A 183 14.36 -12.31 16.95
C ALA A 183 14.70 -11.33 15.82
N TYR A 184 15.81 -11.55 15.12
CA TYR A 184 16.24 -10.74 13.97
C TYR A 184 16.26 -9.23 14.28
N VAL A 185 17.03 -8.83 15.29
CA VAL A 185 17.14 -7.43 15.70
C VAL A 185 18.04 -6.68 14.71
N THR A 186 17.53 -5.56 14.20
CA THR A 186 18.30 -4.62 13.37
C THR A 186 18.19 -3.22 13.97
N SER A 187 19.25 -2.42 13.86
CA SER A 187 19.26 -1.05 14.36
C SER A 187 18.40 -0.09 13.53
N VAL A 188 18.31 -0.32 12.21
CA VAL A 188 17.57 0.52 11.26
C VAL A 188 17.06 -0.33 10.10
N GLY A 189 15.87 -0.01 9.59
CA GLY A 189 15.33 -0.60 8.36
C GLY A 189 14.74 -2.00 8.55
N SER A 190 14.47 -2.64 7.42
CA SER A 190 13.92 -4.00 7.31
C SER A 190 15.01 -4.97 6.85
N LEU A 191 14.81 -6.27 7.06
CA LEU A 191 15.79 -7.29 6.64
C LEU A 191 15.23 -8.09 5.48
N ALA A 192 15.77 -7.92 4.28
CA ALA A 192 15.43 -8.74 3.12
C ALA A 192 16.34 -9.96 3.06
N LEU A 193 15.77 -11.13 2.78
CA LEU A 193 16.57 -12.35 2.63
C LEU A 193 17.50 -12.20 1.42
N PHE A 194 18.80 -12.37 1.63
CA PHE A 194 19.79 -12.41 0.57
C PHE A 194 20.08 -13.85 0.17
N ALA A 195 20.32 -14.72 1.16
CA ALA A 195 20.53 -16.14 0.92
C ALA A 195 20.17 -16.98 2.17
N ARG A 196 19.69 -18.19 1.93
CA ARG A 196 19.46 -19.21 2.96
C ARG A 196 20.04 -20.54 2.48
N TYR A 197 20.88 -21.15 3.29
CA TYR A 197 21.52 -22.44 2.99
C TYR A 197 21.19 -23.46 4.09
N ASP A 198 20.59 -24.58 3.70
CA ASP A 198 20.45 -25.79 4.52
C ASP A 198 21.64 -26.70 4.24
N LEU A 199 22.62 -26.75 5.16
CA LEU A 199 23.94 -27.31 4.91
C LEU A 199 24.02 -28.79 5.27
N GLY A 200 24.46 -29.60 4.29
CA GLY A 200 24.50 -31.06 4.37
C GLY A 200 23.25 -31.73 3.79
N SER A 201 22.26 -30.95 3.36
CA SER A 201 21.01 -31.39 2.77
C SER A 201 21.15 -31.43 1.26
N VAL A 202 21.00 -32.61 0.65
CA VAL A 202 20.91 -32.71 -0.82
C VAL A 202 19.53 -32.28 -1.34
N ASN A 203 18.53 -32.13 -0.46
CA ASN A 203 17.12 -31.94 -0.82
C ASN A 203 16.43 -30.74 -0.11
N ASN A 204 17.17 -29.85 0.58
CA ASN A 204 16.66 -28.64 1.26
C ASN A 204 15.49 -28.84 2.27
N LYS A 205 15.34 -30.02 2.87
CA LYS A 205 14.11 -30.37 3.62
C LYS A 205 14.19 -30.40 5.14
N SER A 206 15.32 -30.10 5.81
CA SER A 206 15.34 -29.94 7.29
C SER A 206 16.76 -29.71 7.82
N TYR A 207 16.85 -29.08 8.99
CA TYR A 207 18.02 -29.09 9.88
C TYR A 207 18.47 -30.49 10.37
N SER A 208 18.07 -31.59 9.71
CA SER A 208 18.52 -32.95 10.00
C SER A 208 19.89 -33.27 9.38
N THR A 209 20.54 -32.27 8.78
CA THR A 209 21.85 -32.40 8.15
C THR A 209 22.82 -31.35 8.67
N ALA A 210 24.11 -31.63 8.52
CA ALA A 210 25.17 -30.71 8.88
C ALA A 210 26.34 -30.88 7.89
N ALA A 211 26.96 -29.78 7.51
CA ALA A 211 28.23 -29.79 6.78
C ALA A 211 29.41 -29.96 7.74
N THR A 212 30.45 -30.64 7.27
CA THR A 212 31.73 -30.86 7.96
C THR A 212 32.87 -30.64 6.96
N PRO A 213 34.07 -30.21 7.40
CA PRO A 213 35.19 -29.99 6.51
C PRO A 213 35.65 -31.32 5.88
N ILE A 214 36.16 -31.23 4.64
CA ILE A 214 36.71 -32.40 3.92
C ILE A 214 37.93 -32.97 4.64
N ASN A 215 38.78 -32.08 5.18
CA ASN A 215 39.87 -32.45 6.06
C ASN A 215 39.40 -32.25 7.51
N GLU A 216 39.35 -33.33 8.30
CA GLU A 216 38.86 -33.30 9.70
C GLU A 216 39.66 -32.35 10.61
N SER A 217 40.90 -32.04 10.24
CA SER A 217 41.76 -31.08 10.96
C SER A 217 41.71 -29.67 10.37
N GLY A 218 41.09 -29.50 9.20
CA GLY A 218 40.97 -28.21 8.51
C GLY A 218 39.73 -27.42 8.93
N PRO A 219 39.69 -26.11 8.61
CA PRO A 219 38.51 -25.28 8.84
C PRO A 219 37.40 -25.53 7.81
N LEU A 220 36.17 -25.18 8.18
CA LEU A 220 35.08 -24.90 7.26
C LEU A 220 35.11 -23.42 6.91
N GLU A 221 35.25 -23.09 5.63
CA GLU A 221 35.28 -21.72 5.16
C GLU A 221 34.15 -21.43 4.20
N PHE A 222 33.55 -20.25 4.35
CA PHE A 222 32.62 -19.73 3.37
C PHE A 222 32.79 -18.22 3.21
N TYR A 223 32.43 -17.76 2.03
CA TYR A 223 32.67 -16.39 1.57
C TYR A 223 31.33 -15.71 1.39
N LEU A 224 31.18 -14.49 1.92
CA LEU A 224 30.08 -13.64 1.48
C LEU A 224 30.53 -12.85 0.24
N PRO A 225 29.74 -12.84 -0.83
CA PRO A 225 30.07 -12.06 -2.02
C PRO A 225 30.12 -10.57 -1.66
N PRO A 226 31.13 -9.82 -2.17
CA PRO A 226 31.17 -8.39 -1.97
C PRO A 226 30.05 -7.72 -2.76
N GLU A 227 29.25 -6.91 -2.08
CA GLU A 227 28.29 -6.04 -2.74
C GLU A 227 28.49 -4.63 -2.16
N ALA A 228 28.88 -3.70 -3.04
CA ALA A 228 29.21 -2.34 -2.62
C ALA A 228 27.98 -1.68 -1.98
N ASN A 229 28.17 -1.09 -0.80
CA ASN A 229 27.15 -0.39 -0.01
C ASN A 229 26.05 -1.26 0.65
N SER A 230 26.08 -2.59 0.50
CA SER A 230 25.17 -3.48 1.22
C SER A 230 25.58 -3.69 2.68
N LYS A 231 24.57 -3.84 3.55
CA LYS A 231 24.71 -4.11 4.98
C LYS A 231 24.13 -5.48 5.29
N TYR A 232 24.92 -6.39 5.84
CA TYR A 232 24.50 -7.77 6.07
C TYR A 232 24.38 -8.15 7.53
N TYR A 233 23.38 -8.96 7.84
CA TYR A 233 23.29 -9.75 9.06
C TYR A 233 23.41 -11.22 8.71
N VAL A 234 24.31 -11.93 9.39
CA VAL A 234 24.54 -13.36 9.21
C VAL A 234 24.04 -14.09 10.44
N TYR A 235 23.32 -15.19 10.21
CA TYR A 235 22.84 -16.10 11.23
C TYR A 235 23.38 -17.50 10.89
N MET A 236 24.03 -18.13 11.85
CA MET A 236 24.57 -19.48 11.73
C MET A 236 23.89 -20.39 12.74
N HIS A 237 23.36 -21.51 12.26
CA HIS A 237 22.64 -22.49 13.07
C HIS A 237 23.48 -23.73 13.28
N PHE A 238 23.58 -24.15 14.54
CA PHE A 238 24.38 -25.28 14.98
C PHE A 238 23.54 -26.22 15.86
N ALA A 239 23.47 -27.49 15.51
CA ALA A 239 22.84 -28.54 16.27
C ALA A 239 23.66 -29.82 16.13
N GLU A 240 23.98 -30.47 17.26
CA GLU A 240 24.63 -31.77 17.21
C GLU A 240 23.58 -32.83 16.88
N LEU A 241 23.77 -33.53 15.76
CA LEU A 241 22.79 -34.48 15.23
C LEU A 241 23.07 -35.90 15.70
N VAL A 242 24.25 -36.16 16.26
CA VAL A 242 24.67 -37.47 16.75
C VAL A 242 24.99 -37.42 18.24
N LYS A 243 24.47 -38.39 19.00
CA LYS A 243 24.83 -38.52 20.40
C LYS A 243 26.29 -38.96 20.51
N LEU A 244 27.15 -38.05 20.95
CA LEU A 244 28.59 -38.29 21.08
C LEU A 244 28.89 -39.36 22.14
N LYS A 245 29.90 -40.20 21.89
CA LYS A 245 30.42 -41.16 22.87
C LYS A 245 31.15 -40.42 23.99
N ALA A 246 31.35 -41.09 25.14
CA ALA A 246 32.02 -40.49 26.29
C ALA A 246 33.45 -39.98 26.01
N ASN A 247 34.14 -40.54 25.01
CA ASN A 247 35.47 -40.12 24.57
C ASN A 247 35.44 -39.14 23.37
N GLN A 248 34.27 -38.67 22.96
CA GLN A 248 34.09 -37.75 21.84
C GLN A 248 33.59 -36.41 22.34
N SER A 249 34.23 -35.36 21.85
CA SER A 249 33.87 -33.96 22.04
C SER A 249 33.83 -33.25 20.69
N ARG A 250 32.93 -32.26 20.57
CA ARG A 250 32.91 -31.31 19.48
C ARG A 250 32.89 -29.89 20.03
N SER A 251 33.96 -29.15 19.75
CA SER A 251 34.08 -27.74 20.13
C SER A 251 34.90 -26.97 19.10
N PHE A 252 34.41 -25.81 18.69
CA PHE A 252 35.01 -25.02 17.61
C PHE A 252 34.86 -23.52 17.86
N ASN A 253 35.74 -22.74 17.24
CA ASN A 253 35.70 -21.28 17.25
C ASN A 253 35.37 -20.77 15.84
N ILE A 254 34.87 -19.53 15.77
CA ILE A 254 34.48 -18.89 14.52
C ILE A 254 35.23 -17.57 14.39
N THR A 255 35.90 -17.38 13.26
CA THR A 255 36.56 -16.13 12.91
C THR A 255 35.95 -15.50 11.68
N LEU A 256 35.96 -14.17 11.62
CA LEU A 256 35.64 -13.36 10.47
C LEU A 256 36.91 -12.62 10.04
N ASN A 257 37.40 -12.90 8.84
CA ASN A 257 38.65 -12.33 8.32
C ASN A 257 39.87 -12.53 9.25
N GLY A 258 39.92 -13.68 9.94
CA GLY A 258 41.00 -14.04 10.87
C GLY A 258 40.80 -13.58 12.32
N GLU A 259 39.88 -12.65 12.58
CA GLU A 259 39.56 -12.17 13.92
C GLU A 259 38.38 -12.95 14.53
N LEU A 260 38.37 -13.16 15.84
CA LEU A 260 37.27 -13.89 16.51
C LEU A 260 35.94 -13.16 16.30
N TRP A 261 34.98 -13.84 15.68
CA TRP A 261 33.65 -13.28 15.41
C TRP A 261 32.71 -13.46 16.60
N TYR A 262 32.93 -14.53 17.36
CA TYR A 262 32.18 -14.86 18.56
C TYR A 262 33.16 -14.99 19.74
N ASP A 263 32.90 -14.24 20.81
CA ASP A 263 33.71 -14.24 22.04
C ASP A 263 33.36 -15.47 22.89
N GLY A 264 33.77 -16.65 22.42
CA GLY A 264 33.56 -17.92 23.09
C GLY A 264 33.77 -19.13 22.19
N THR A 265 33.78 -20.31 22.81
CA THR A 265 33.83 -21.59 22.09
C THR A 265 32.43 -22.15 21.92
N VAL A 266 32.12 -22.59 20.70
CA VAL A 266 30.83 -23.18 20.38
C VAL A 266 30.86 -24.66 20.70
N VAL A 267 29.91 -25.11 21.52
CA VAL A 267 29.66 -26.52 21.82
C VAL A 267 28.20 -26.83 21.46
N PRO A 268 27.94 -27.42 20.28
CA PRO A 268 26.57 -27.70 19.86
C PRO A 268 25.94 -28.77 20.76
N SER A 269 24.67 -28.55 21.11
CA SER A 269 23.92 -29.47 21.97
C SER A 269 23.16 -30.49 21.13
N TYR A 270 23.04 -31.72 21.65
CA TYR A 270 22.38 -32.81 20.94
C TYR A 270 20.91 -32.50 20.70
N LEU A 271 20.51 -32.45 19.43
CA LEU A 271 19.17 -32.11 18.95
C LEU A 271 18.63 -30.76 19.47
N PHE A 272 19.52 -29.84 19.81
CA PHE A 272 19.16 -28.50 20.22
C PHE A 272 19.93 -27.47 19.38
N THR A 273 19.17 -26.60 18.70
CA THR A 273 19.73 -25.59 17.82
C THR A 273 20.21 -24.39 18.62
N ASN A 274 21.50 -24.09 18.51
CA ASN A 274 22.09 -22.82 18.90
C ASN A 274 22.25 -21.94 17.66
N THR A 275 21.81 -20.69 17.73
CA THR A 275 21.93 -19.72 16.63
C THR A 275 22.89 -18.61 17.06
N LEU A 276 23.98 -18.45 16.32
CA LEU A 276 24.89 -17.33 16.46
C LEU A 276 24.60 -16.32 15.35
N PHE A 277 24.67 -15.03 15.66
CA PHE A 277 24.34 -13.99 14.70
C PHE A 277 25.22 -12.76 14.86
N SER A 278 25.36 -11.98 13.79
CA SER A 278 26.13 -10.73 13.82
C SER A 278 25.42 -9.71 14.74
N PRO A 279 26.08 -9.19 15.79
CA PRO A 279 25.48 -8.21 16.69
C PRO A 279 25.27 -6.84 16.03
N SER A 280 26.01 -6.57 14.96
CA SER A 280 25.92 -5.36 14.14
C SER A 280 26.01 -5.71 12.65
N ALA A 281 25.45 -4.86 11.80
CA ALA A 281 25.52 -5.04 10.36
C ALA A 281 26.97 -5.02 9.86
N LEU A 282 27.32 -6.00 9.02
CA LEU A 282 28.58 -6.08 8.32
C LEU A 282 28.54 -5.15 7.09
N THR A 283 29.49 -4.22 6.95
CA THR A 283 29.55 -3.20 5.89
C THR A 283 30.83 -3.30 5.07
N GLY A 284 30.74 -3.38 3.74
CA GLY A 284 31.88 -3.19 2.83
C GLY A 284 33.07 -4.15 3.00
N GLY A 285 33.19 -5.15 2.13
CA GLY A 285 34.37 -6.00 2.07
C GLY A 285 34.07 -7.43 1.62
N ASN A 286 35.14 -8.19 1.38
CA ASN A 286 35.08 -9.65 1.29
C ASN A 286 35.09 -10.20 2.71
N TYR A 287 34.06 -10.97 3.07
CA TYR A 287 33.98 -11.62 4.37
C TYR A 287 34.30 -13.10 4.22
N VAL A 288 35.34 -13.54 4.90
CA VAL A 288 35.72 -14.94 5.03
C VAL A 288 35.37 -15.38 6.44
N PHE A 289 34.34 -16.21 6.54
CA PHE A 289 34.07 -16.91 7.78
C PHE A 289 34.86 -18.20 7.79
N SER A 290 35.58 -18.45 8.89
CA SER A 290 36.33 -19.68 9.12
C SER A 290 35.91 -20.28 10.44
N ILE A 291 35.44 -21.53 10.39
CA ILE A 291 35.01 -22.31 11.55
C ILE A 291 36.04 -23.41 11.74
N PHE A 292 36.76 -23.39 12.86
CA PHE A 292 37.87 -24.31 13.08
C PHE A 292 37.78 -25.01 14.42
N LYS A 293 38.26 -26.25 14.42
CA LYS A 293 38.30 -27.14 15.56
C LYS A 293 39.19 -26.57 16.68
N THR A 294 38.73 -26.63 17.93
CA THR A 294 39.59 -26.33 19.10
C THR A 294 40.51 -27.51 19.43
N GLU A 295 41.63 -27.27 20.11
CA GLU A 295 42.60 -28.31 20.50
C GLU A 295 41.96 -29.45 21.32
N ASN A 296 40.97 -29.11 22.16
CA ASN A 296 40.28 -30.07 23.03
C ASN A 296 39.14 -30.85 22.35
N SER A 297 38.83 -30.51 21.10
CA SER A 297 37.80 -31.22 20.34
C SER A 297 38.37 -32.52 19.78
N THR A 298 37.60 -33.59 19.76
CA THR A 298 37.96 -34.81 19.00
C THR A 298 37.41 -34.79 17.59
N LEU A 299 36.27 -34.13 17.37
CA LEU A 299 35.54 -34.12 16.11
C LEU A 299 35.72 -32.77 15.38
N PRO A 300 35.56 -32.74 14.05
CA PRO A 300 35.64 -31.50 13.27
C PRO A 300 34.51 -30.51 13.61
N PRO A 301 34.59 -29.24 13.19
CA PRO A 301 33.45 -28.32 13.28
C PRO A 301 32.26 -28.82 12.44
N ILE A 302 31.05 -28.35 12.80
CA ILE A 302 29.83 -28.57 12.02
C ILE A 302 29.09 -27.26 11.85
N ILE A 303 28.25 -27.19 10.83
CA ILE A 303 27.26 -26.13 10.65
C ILE A 303 26.03 -26.72 9.95
N ASN A 304 24.83 -26.37 10.42
CA ASN A 304 23.58 -26.93 9.92
C ASN A 304 22.91 -26.00 8.91
N ALA A 305 22.96 -24.69 9.14
CA ALA A 305 22.40 -23.74 8.19
C ALA A 305 22.99 -22.35 8.35
N ILE A 306 22.84 -21.55 7.30
CA ILE A 306 23.21 -20.15 7.26
C ILE A 306 22.03 -19.34 6.71
N GLU A 307 21.71 -18.23 7.36
CA GLU A 307 20.84 -17.19 6.79
C GLU A 307 21.61 -15.87 6.67
N ILE A 308 21.48 -15.22 5.54
CA ILE A 308 22.09 -13.91 5.27
C ILE A 308 20.96 -12.98 4.88
N TYR A 309 20.83 -11.87 5.60
CA TYR A 309 19.87 -10.82 5.30
C TYR A 309 20.60 -9.53 4.96
N THR A 310 20.07 -8.79 3.99
CA THR A 310 20.50 -7.44 3.67
C THR A 310 19.54 -6.40 4.25
N VAL A 311 20.06 -5.26 4.68
CA VAL A 311 19.23 -4.16 5.21
C VAL A 311 18.58 -3.41 4.05
N LYS A 312 17.24 -3.38 4.04
CA LYS A 312 16.43 -2.54 3.15
C LYS A 312 15.93 -1.31 3.90
N HIS A 313 16.18 -0.14 3.32
CA HIS A 313 15.70 1.14 3.83
C HIS A 313 14.44 1.56 3.06
N PHE A 314 13.41 1.96 3.80
CA PHE A 314 12.13 2.43 3.29
C PHE A 314 11.93 3.90 3.71
N PRO A 315 12.55 4.85 2.98
CA PRO A 315 12.58 6.26 3.39
C PRO A 315 11.26 7.00 3.13
N GLN A 316 10.41 6.51 2.24
CA GLN A 316 9.16 7.20 1.90
C GLN A 316 8.10 6.91 2.95
N SER A 317 7.48 7.98 3.45
CA SER A 317 6.31 7.91 4.30
C SER A 317 5.05 7.64 3.48
N GLU A 318 4.12 6.91 4.06
CA GLU A 318 2.76 6.75 3.55
C GLU A 318 1.98 8.08 3.66
N THR A 319 0.92 8.23 2.88
CA THR A 319 0.00 9.38 2.95
C THR A 319 -0.62 9.46 4.34
N ASP A 320 -0.90 10.68 4.82
CA ASP A 320 -1.56 10.88 6.10
C ASP A 320 -2.87 10.07 6.20
N LYS A 321 -3.02 9.38 7.33
CA LYS A 321 -4.11 8.43 7.56
C LYS A 321 -5.50 9.08 7.43
N GLN A 322 -5.66 10.34 7.84
CA GLN A 322 -6.95 11.03 7.73
C GLN A 322 -7.31 11.29 6.27
N ASP A 323 -6.32 11.70 5.47
CA ASP A 323 -6.50 11.95 4.05
C ASP A 323 -6.80 10.64 3.30
N VAL A 324 -6.11 9.54 3.63
CA VAL A 324 -6.39 8.19 3.09
C VAL A 324 -7.84 7.79 3.37
N VAL A 325 -8.29 7.88 4.63
CA VAL A 325 -9.67 7.51 5.00
C VAL A 325 -10.69 8.41 4.27
N ALA A 326 -10.44 9.72 4.21
CA ALA A 326 -11.32 10.66 3.53
C ALA A 326 -11.46 10.33 2.04
N ILE A 327 -10.33 10.14 1.34
CA ILE A 327 -10.35 9.90 -0.10
C ILE A 327 -10.89 8.51 -0.47
N THR A 328 -10.63 7.48 0.33
CA THR A 328 -11.24 6.16 0.14
C THR A 328 -12.75 6.20 0.33
N ASN A 329 -13.25 6.97 1.30
CA ASN A 329 -14.69 7.16 1.48
C ASN A 329 -15.32 7.96 0.32
N ILE A 330 -14.63 8.96 -0.23
CA ILE A 330 -15.05 9.68 -1.44
C ILE A 330 -15.09 8.73 -2.65
N LYS A 331 -14.05 7.91 -2.84
CA LYS A 331 -13.97 6.86 -3.88
C LYS A 331 -15.21 5.96 -3.80
N SER A 332 -15.47 5.41 -2.62
CA SER A 332 -16.59 4.48 -2.39
C SER A 332 -17.96 5.15 -2.57
N LYS A 333 -18.13 6.38 -2.07
CA LYS A 333 -19.38 7.14 -2.16
C LYS A 333 -19.81 7.40 -3.61
N TYR A 334 -18.86 7.72 -4.47
CA TYR A 334 -19.14 8.11 -5.85
C TYR A 334 -18.83 7.03 -6.89
N GLY A 335 -18.21 5.92 -6.49
CA GLY A 335 -17.80 4.87 -7.42
C GLY A 335 -16.74 5.36 -8.42
N VAL A 336 -15.77 6.16 -7.97
CA VAL A 336 -14.74 6.72 -8.86
C VAL A 336 -13.79 5.60 -9.30
N GLU A 337 -13.81 5.31 -10.60
CA GLU A 337 -12.95 4.33 -11.25
C GLU A 337 -11.80 5.03 -12.01
N ARG A 338 -10.61 5.01 -11.40
CA ARG A 338 -9.35 5.57 -11.94
C ARG A 338 -8.20 4.65 -11.53
N ASN A 339 -6.94 5.10 -11.67
CA ASN A 339 -5.76 4.41 -11.12
C ASN A 339 -5.69 4.38 -9.56
N TRP A 340 -6.82 4.54 -8.87
CA TRP A 340 -6.92 4.70 -7.41
C TRP A 340 -6.72 3.36 -6.68
N GLN A 341 -5.47 2.89 -6.69
CA GLN A 341 -4.99 1.67 -6.04
C GLN A 341 -3.76 1.98 -5.18
N GLY A 342 -3.64 1.32 -4.03
CA GLY A 342 -2.53 1.55 -3.09
C GLY A 342 -2.61 2.88 -2.35
N ASP A 343 -1.45 3.45 -2.01
CA ASP A 343 -1.34 4.71 -1.29
C ASP A 343 -1.66 5.91 -2.22
N PRO A 344 -2.50 6.88 -1.81
CA PRO A 344 -2.98 7.95 -2.69
C PRO A 344 -1.92 8.89 -3.24
N CYS A 345 -0.87 9.18 -2.47
CA CYS A 345 0.17 10.15 -2.85
C CYS A 345 1.53 9.49 -3.11
N ALA A 346 1.83 8.33 -2.52
CA ALA A 346 3.18 7.79 -2.45
C ALA A 346 3.33 6.40 -3.12
N PRO A 347 4.41 6.17 -3.90
CA PRO A 347 5.41 7.14 -4.30
C PRO A 347 4.80 8.16 -5.28
N GLN A 348 5.40 9.34 -5.33
CA GLN A 348 4.91 10.45 -6.16
C GLN A 348 4.71 10.08 -7.64
N ALA A 349 5.52 9.16 -8.17
CA ALA A 349 5.40 8.67 -9.55
C ALA A 349 4.10 7.92 -9.85
N TYR A 350 3.42 7.38 -8.82
CA TYR A 350 2.19 6.59 -8.93
C TYR A 350 1.06 7.19 -8.09
N SER A 351 1.09 8.50 -7.84
CA SER A 351 0.00 9.19 -7.17
C SER A 351 -1.32 9.01 -7.93
N TRP A 352 -2.42 8.97 -7.19
CA TRP A 352 -3.75 8.82 -7.76
C TRP A 352 -4.08 9.99 -8.70
N GLU A 353 -4.69 9.66 -9.83
CA GLU A 353 -5.08 10.58 -10.86
C GLU A 353 -6.10 11.58 -10.33
N GLY A 354 -5.85 12.86 -10.58
CA GLY A 354 -6.62 13.98 -10.05
C GLY A 354 -6.22 14.41 -8.64
N LEU A 355 -5.27 13.74 -7.99
CA LEU A 355 -4.68 14.22 -6.74
C LEU A 355 -3.39 14.99 -6.99
N ASN A 356 -3.15 16.01 -6.18
CA ASN A 356 -1.81 16.55 -5.95
C ASN A 356 -1.59 16.61 -4.44
N CYS A 357 -0.38 16.29 -4.00
CA CYS A 357 -0.05 16.16 -2.60
C CYS A 357 1.15 17.02 -2.21
N SER A 358 1.28 17.31 -0.92
CA SER A 358 2.46 17.98 -0.38
C SER A 358 3.62 16.98 -0.23
N TYR A 359 4.81 17.36 -0.68
CA TYR A 359 6.04 16.57 -0.51
C TYR A 359 7.12 17.47 0.08
N ASP A 360 7.34 17.38 1.39
CA ASP A 360 8.43 18.10 2.07
C ASP A 360 9.58 17.16 2.49
N GLY A 361 9.41 15.85 2.33
CA GLY A 361 10.40 14.82 2.63
C GLY A 361 10.53 14.45 4.11
N TYR A 362 9.79 15.11 4.99
CA TYR A 362 9.85 14.89 6.45
C TYR A 362 8.50 14.46 7.02
N ASN A 363 7.40 14.95 6.45
CA ASN A 363 6.06 14.66 6.90
C ASN A 363 5.33 13.73 5.92
N PRO A 364 4.36 12.94 6.41
CA PRO A 364 3.43 12.21 5.57
C PRO A 364 2.80 13.13 4.51
N PRO A 365 2.75 12.71 3.22
CA PRO A 365 2.09 13.50 2.19
C PRO A 365 0.63 13.81 2.56
N ARG A 366 0.21 15.05 2.27
CA ARG A 366 -1.16 15.54 2.47
C ARG A 366 -1.79 15.87 1.14
N ILE A 367 -3.07 15.56 0.95
CA ILE A 367 -3.81 15.91 -0.26
C ILE A 367 -4.10 17.42 -0.25
N ILE A 368 -3.52 18.13 -1.22
CA ILE A 368 -3.68 19.58 -1.39
C ILE A 368 -4.55 19.94 -2.60
N SER A 369 -4.73 19.02 -3.54
CA SER A 369 -5.61 19.19 -4.69
C SER A 369 -6.42 17.92 -4.93
N LEU A 370 -7.71 18.10 -5.19
CA LEU A 370 -8.63 17.05 -5.59
C LEU A 370 -9.40 17.50 -6.83
N ASN A 371 -9.13 16.84 -7.95
CA ASN A 371 -9.84 17.02 -9.21
C ASN A 371 -10.70 15.78 -9.49
N LEU A 372 -12.01 15.93 -9.32
CA LEU A 372 -13.05 14.98 -9.69
C LEU A 372 -13.93 15.55 -10.81
N SER A 373 -13.40 16.47 -11.60
CA SER A 373 -14.12 16.99 -12.77
C SER A 373 -14.49 15.85 -13.72
N SER A 374 -15.62 15.97 -14.41
CA SER A 374 -16.07 15.01 -15.42
C SER A 374 -16.06 13.54 -14.98
N SER A 375 -16.31 13.27 -13.70
CA SER A 375 -16.21 11.92 -13.10
C SER A 375 -17.55 11.22 -12.93
N GLY A 376 -18.61 11.76 -13.56
CA GLY A 376 -19.96 11.20 -13.48
C GLY A 376 -20.55 11.25 -12.08
N LEU A 377 -20.06 12.13 -11.20
CA LEU A 377 -20.55 12.21 -9.82
C LEU A 377 -22.04 12.58 -9.80
N THR A 378 -22.81 11.93 -8.95
CA THR A 378 -24.24 12.18 -8.75
C THR A 378 -24.57 12.33 -7.26
N GLY A 379 -25.74 12.94 -6.96
CA GLY A 379 -26.16 13.21 -5.59
C GLY A 379 -25.44 14.41 -4.97
N GLU A 380 -25.45 14.50 -3.64
CA GLU A 380 -24.91 15.65 -2.92
C GLU A 380 -23.38 15.65 -2.81
N ILE A 381 -22.79 16.83 -2.59
CA ILE A 381 -21.36 16.98 -2.27
C ILE A 381 -21.07 16.33 -0.92
N SER A 382 -20.15 15.37 -0.92
CA SER A 382 -19.88 14.49 0.21
C SER A 382 -19.17 15.24 1.34
N ALA A 383 -19.70 15.09 2.57
CA ALA A 383 -19.09 15.63 3.77
C ALA A 383 -17.67 15.08 4.04
N TYR A 384 -17.29 13.93 3.46
CA TYR A 384 -15.92 13.42 3.61
C TYR A 384 -14.85 14.37 3.06
N ILE A 385 -15.21 15.28 2.15
CA ILE A 385 -14.32 16.34 1.66
C ILE A 385 -13.86 17.27 2.80
N SER A 386 -14.67 17.47 3.86
CA SER A 386 -14.29 18.31 5.00
C SER A 386 -13.08 17.76 5.78
N ASN A 387 -12.77 16.47 5.63
CA ASN A 387 -11.65 15.83 6.31
C ASN A 387 -10.31 16.04 5.57
N LEU A 388 -10.33 16.52 4.33
CA LEU A 388 -9.14 16.90 3.59
C LEU A 388 -8.68 18.31 4.05
N VAL A 389 -8.22 18.40 5.28
CA VAL A 389 -8.00 19.70 5.97
C VAL A 389 -6.92 20.57 5.34
N MET A 390 -6.02 20.00 4.53
CA MET A 390 -4.96 20.71 3.79
C MET A 390 -5.35 21.04 2.34
N LEU A 391 -6.59 20.77 1.93
CA LEU A 391 -7.06 20.97 0.56
C LEU A 391 -7.04 22.45 0.18
N GLN A 392 -6.42 22.75 -0.96
CA GLN A 392 -6.26 24.08 -1.53
C GLN A 392 -7.04 24.24 -2.85
N TYR A 393 -7.17 23.15 -3.60
CA TYR A 393 -7.87 23.11 -4.88
C TYR A 393 -8.89 21.97 -4.88
N LEU A 394 -10.15 22.29 -5.16
CA LEU A 394 -11.23 21.33 -5.32
C LEU A 394 -11.96 21.60 -6.63
N ASP A 395 -11.96 20.60 -7.52
CA ASP A 395 -12.68 20.67 -8.79
C ASP A 395 -13.68 19.53 -8.89
N LEU A 396 -14.97 19.91 -8.86
CA LEU A 396 -16.12 19.03 -9.03
C LEU A 396 -16.91 19.38 -10.30
N SER A 397 -16.32 20.17 -11.21
CA SER A 397 -16.98 20.62 -12.43
C SER A 397 -17.42 19.48 -13.35
N ASN A 398 -18.36 19.74 -14.24
CA ASN A 398 -18.84 18.77 -15.24
C ASN A 398 -19.34 17.45 -14.62
N ASN A 399 -20.01 17.54 -13.48
CA ASN A 399 -20.70 16.42 -12.85
C ASN A 399 -22.20 16.69 -12.73
N SER A 400 -22.95 15.65 -12.38
CA SER A 400 -24.41 15.67 -12.17
C SER A 400 -24.76 15.76 -10.68
N LEU A 401 -23.99 16.56 -9.93
CA LEU A 401 -24.19 16.78 -8.50
C LEU A 401 -25.48 17.57 -8.26
N THR A 402 -26.18 17.26 -7.18
CA THR A 402 -27.43 17.89 -6.75
C THR A 402 -27.29 18.42 -5.32
N GLY A 403 -28.32 19.12 -4.82
CA GLY A 403 -28.31 19.71 -3.49
C GLY A 403 -27.69 21.11 -3.45
N SER A 404 -27.59 21.67 -2.24
CA SER A 404 -26.93 22.96 -2.00
C SER A 404 -25.42 22.79 -1.86
N VAL A 405 -24.67 23.87 -2.10
CA VAL A 405 -23.25 23.93 -1.77
C VAL A 405 -23.10 23.84 -0.24
N PRO A 406 -22.40 22.82 0.33
CA PRO A 406 -22.36 22.65 1.78
C PRO A 406 -21.49 23.67 2.51
N ASP A 407 -21.95 24.14 3.67
CA ASP A 407 -21.25 25.14 4.50
C ASP A 407 -19.88 24.67 4.98
N PHE A 408 -19.63 23.35 5.10
CA PHE A 408 -18.32 22.84 5.50
C PHE A 408 -17.19 23.23 4.54
N LEU A 409 -17.51 23.57 3.28
CA LEU A 409 -16.52 24.04 2.31
C LEU A 409 -15.91 25.38 2.76
N SER A 410 -16.67 26.23 3.45
CA SER A 410 -16.17 27.48 4.06
C SER A 410 -15.22 27.25 5.24
N GLN A 411 -15.29 26.06 5.86
CA GLN A 411 -14.46 25.69 7.02
C GLN A 411 -13.07 25.18 6.60
N LEU A 412 -12.87 24.86 5.32
CA LEU A 412 -11.59 24.45 4.76
C LEU A 412 -10.64 25.65 4.65
N LYS A 413 -9.87 25.89 5.72
CA LYS A 413 -9.03 27.10 5.89
C LYS A 413 -8.06 27.39 4.74
N TYR A 414 -7.57 26.35 4.07
CA TYR A 414 -6.59 26.46 3.00
C TYR A 414 -7.21 26.43 1.60
N LEU A 415 -8.52 26.21 1.47
CA LEU A 415 -9.19 26.15 0.18
C LEU A 415 -9.14 27.52 -0.51
N ARG A 416 -8.57 27.56 -1.71
CA ARG A 416 -8.40 28.77 -2.53
C ARG A 416 -9.24 28.69 -3.80
N VAL A 417 -9.34 27.49 -4.37
CA VAL A 417 -10.06 27.25 -5.61
C VAL A 417 -11.11 26.19 -5.39
N LEU A 418 -12.35 26.54 -5.69
CA LEU A 418 -13.50 25.64 -5.72
C LEU A 418 -14.20 25.82 -7.07
N ASN A 419 -14.19 24.78 -7.89
CA ASN A 419 -14.86 24.75 -9.19
C ASN A 419 -16.05 23.79 -9.15
N LEU A 420 -17.26 24.35 -9.25
CA LEU A 420 -18.52 23.59 -9.30
C LEU A 420 -19.24 23.75 -10.66
N THR A 421 -18.58 24.35 -11.66
CA THR A 421 -19.23 24.76 -12.90
C THR A 421 -19.56 23.59 -13.80
N THR A 422 -20.68 23.65 -14.52
CA THR A 422 -21.02 22.70 -15.58
C THR A 422 -20.73 23.37 -16.93
N LEU A 423 -19.59 23.04 -17.53
CA LEU A 423 -19.23 23.41 -18.89
C LEU A 423 -19.80 22.36 -19.85
N VAL A 424 -20.77 22.78 -20.67
CA VAL A 424 -21.40 21.91 -21.68
C VAL A 424 -20.43 21.63 -22.85
N GLY A 425 -19.50 22.56 -23.13
CA GLY A 425 -18.45 22.38 -24.12
C GLY A 425 -17.67 23.66 -24.42
N TYR A 426 -16.85 23.63 -25.45
CA TYR A 426 -16.22 24.81 -26.02
C TYR A 426 -16.23 24.69 -27.55
N TYR A 427 -16.34 25.82 -28.23
CA TYR A 427 -16.22 25.93 -29.68
C TYR A 427 -14.87 26.56 -30.00
N TYR A 428 -14.10 25.93 -30.88
CA TYR A 428 -12.82 26.47 -31.34
C TYR A 428 -12.65 26.23 -32.83
N GLU A 429 -12.73 27.29 -33.63
CA GLU A 429 -12.49 27.26 -35.08
C GLU A 429 -11.70 28.51 -35.51
N GLY A 430 -10.44 28.31 -35.89
CA GLY A 430 -9.53 29.40 -36.27
C GLY A 430 -9.21 30.33 -35.10
N ALA A 431 -9.62 31.59 -35.18
CA ALA A 431 -9.46 32.59 -34.12
C ALA A 431 -10.70 32.72 -33.22
N ASN A 432 -11.78 32.00 -33.51
CA ASN A 432 -13.02 32.07 -32.76
C ASN A 432 -13.00 31.02 -31.64
N MET A 433 -12.96 31.49 -30.39
CA MET A 433 -13.09 30.67 -29.19
C MET A 433 -14.38 31.05 -28.47
N GLY A 434 -15.20 30.04 -28.16
CA GLY A 434 -16.43 30.21 -27.38
C GLY A 434 -16.54 29.14 -26.29
N LEU A 435 -17.06 29.50 -25.13
CA LEU A 435 -17.38 28.56 -24.05
C LEU A 435 -18.89 28.30 -24.06
N ILE A 436 -19.28 27.04 -23.94
CA ILE A 436 -20.68 26.61 -23.94
C ILE A 436 -21.03 26.21 -22.51
N TYR A 437 -21.94 26.97 -21.90
CA TYR A 437 -22.44 26.74 -20.55
C TYR A 437 -23.87 26.21 -20.57
N GLU A 438 -24.41 25.89 -19.40
CA GLU A 438 -25.83 25.60 -19.25
C GLU A 438 -26.68 26.74 -19.83
N TYR A 439 -27.77 26.39 -20.52
CA TYR A 439 -28.67 27.38 -21.08
C TYR A 439 -29.61 27.90 -19.98
N MET A 440 -29.58 29.21 -19.76
CA MET A 440 -30.47 29.89 -18.82
C MET A 440 -31.82 30.13 -19.50
N ALA A 441 -32.66 29.09 -19.51
CA ALA A 441 -33.87 29.02 -20.34
C ALA A 441 -34.90 30.14 -20.10
N ASN A 442 -34.88 30.76 -18.92
CA ASN A 442 -35.75 31.89 -18.61
C ASN A 442 -35.05 33.24 -18.81
N GLY A 443 -33.85 33.31 -19.37
CA GLY A 443 -33.17 34.57 -19.64
C GLY A 443 -32.76 35.32 -18.37
N ASP A 444 -32.61 36.64 -18.47
CA ASP A 444 -32.27 37.51 -17.34
C ASP A 444 -33.49 37.94 -16.52
N LEU A 445 -33.26 38.37 -15.27
CA LEU A 445 -34.30 38.80 -14.36
C LEU A 445 -35.00 40.09 -14.81
N GLU A 446 -34.35 40.98 -15.56
CA GLU A 446 -34.96 42.23 -16.03
C GLU A 446 -36.18 41.93 -16.92
N ALA A 447 -36.07 40.95 -17.81
CA ALA A 447 -37.18 40.50 -18.67
C ALA A 447 -38.40 39.98 -17.89
N HIS A 448 -38.26 39.63 -16.61
CA HIS A 448 -39.38 39.20 -15.74
C HIS A 448 -39.87 40.29 -14.78
N LEU A 449 -39.12 41.39 -14.70
CA LEU A 449 -39.49 42.58 -13.93
C LEU A 449 -40.06 43.69 -14.80
N SER A 450 -39.77 43.69 -16.11
CA SER A 450 -40.36 44.61 -17.07
C SER A 450 -41.85 44.29 -17.26
N GLY A 451 -42.69 45.33 -17.28
CA GLY A 451 -44.15 45.20 -17.40
C GLY A 451 -44.65 44.64 -18.74
N GLU A 452 -43.75 44.21 -19.61
CA GLU A 452 -44.03 43.71 -20.97
C GLU A 452 -44.18 42.17 -21.01
N ASN A 453 -43.82 41.46 -19.93
CA ASN A 453 -43.92 40.00 -19.85
C ASN A 453 -45.25 39.56 -19.20
N THR A 454 -45.95 38.62 -19.83
CA THR A 454 -47.22 38.08 -19.33
C THR A 454 -47.04 37.07 -18.19
N ASN A 455 -45.83 36.52 -18.02
CA ASN A 455 -45.49 35.60 -16.95
C ASN A 455 -44.92 36.36 -15.74
N ILE A 456 -45.81 36.93 -14.95
CA ILE A 456 -45.44 37.66 -13.72
C ILE A 456 -44.93 36.66 -12.67
N LEU A 457 -43.68 36.84 -12.24
CA LEU A 457 -43.10 36.04 -11.14
C LEU A 457 -43.94 36.17 -9.86
N SER A 458 -44.27 35.02 -9.26
CA SER A 458 -44.88 34.97 -7.93
C SER A 458 -43.96 35.57 -6.87
N TRP A 459 -44.52 36.00 -5.75
CA TRP A 459 -43.72 36.53 -4.65
C TRP A 459 -42.72 35.50 -4.09
N GLU A 460 -43.13 34.24 -4.02
CA GLU A 460 -42.25 33.13 -3.63
C GLU A 460 -41.07 32.97 -4.60
N ALA A 461 -41.31 33.00 -5.91
CA ALA A 461 -40.23 32.92 -6.90
C ALA A 461 -39.29 34.13 -6.81
N ARG A 462 -39.82 35.34 -6.60
CA ARG A 462 -39.00 36.55 -6.40
C ARG A 462 -38.11 36.45 -5.16
N LEU A 463 -38.65 35.95 -4.05
CA LEU A 463 -37.90 35.73 -2.82
C LEU A 463 -36.81 34.68 -3.02
N GLN A 464 -37.12 33.58 -3.71
CA GLN A 464 -36.13 32.55 -4.04
C GLN A 464 -35.01 33.08 -4.92
N ILE A 465 -35.33 33.89 -5.94
CA ILE A 465 -34.34 34.54 -6.82
C ILE A 465 -33.44 35.49 -6.03
N ALA A 466 -34.02 36.28 -5.13
CA ALA A 466 -33.25 37.18 -4.26
C ALA A 466 -32.30 36.41 -3.32
N MET A 467 -32.78 35.29 -2.76
CA MET A 467 -31.95 34.40 -1.95
C MET A 467 -30.84 33.72 -2.75
N ASP A 468 -31.12 33.24 -3.95
CA ASP A 468 -30.11 32.61 -4.81
C ASP A 468 -29.02 33.63 -5.21
N ALA A 469 -29.41 34.86 -5.55
CA ALA A 469 -28.47 35.93 -5.88
C ALA A 469 -27.63 36.35 -4.66
N SER A 470 -28.23 36.45 -3.47
CA SER A 470 -27.51 36.81 -2.25
C SER A 470 -26.55 35.71 -1.80
N GLN A 471 -26.93 34.44 -1.92
CA GLN A 471 -26.03 33.30 -1.67
C GLN A 471 -24.85 33.29 -2.65
N GLY A 472 -25.10 33.61 -3.92
CA GLY A 472 -24.04 33.79 -4.91
C GLY A 472 -23.05 34.88 -4.50
N LEU A 473 -23.54 36.02 -4.03
CA LEU A 473 -22.70 37.13 -3.56
C LEU A 473 -21.96 36.81 -2.27
N GLU A 474 -22.63 36.19 -1.30
CA GLU A 474 -22.03 35.74 -0.04
C GLU A 474 -20.86 34.79 -0.33
N TYR A 475 -21.04 33.85 -1.26
CA TYR A 475 -19.97 32.96 -1.69
C TYR A 475 -18.79 33.73 -2.32
N LEU A 476 -19.05 34.71 -3.18
CA LEU A 476 -17.98 35.53 -3.77
C LEU A 476 -17.22 36.33 -2.71
N HIS A 477 -17.91 36.88 -1.71
CA HIS A 477 -17.31 37.73 -0.68
C HIS A 477 -16.63 36.96 0.46
N HIS A 478 -17.16 35.81 0.85
CA HIS A 478 -16.71 35.06 2.04
C HIS A 478 -16.23 33.65 1.72
N GLY A 479 -16.75 33.03 0.66
CA GLY A 479 -16.34 31.70 0.19
C GLY A 479 -15.07 31.72 -0.65
N CYS A 480 -14.82 32.77 -1.45
CA CYS A 480 -13.61 32.90 -2.25
C CYS A 480 -12.43 33.51 -1.46
N LYS A 481 -11.22 32.97 -1.65
CA LYS A 481 -9.97 33.51 -1.09
C LYS A 481 -8.89 33.68 -2.18
N PRO A 482 -8.53 34.90 -2.59
CA PRO A 482 -9.03 36.20 -2.11
C PRO A 482 -10.53 36.44 -2.40
N PRO A 483 -11.25 37.24 -1.58
CA PRO A 483 -12.63 37.63 -1.84
C PRO A 483 -12.79 38.27 -3.23
N ILE A 484 -13.86 37.93 -3.94
CA ILE A 484 -14.19 38.48 -5.25
C ILE A 484 -15.35 39.45 -5.09
N ILE A 485 -15.17 40.70 -5.48
CA ILE A 485 -16.27 41.67 -5.58
C ILE A 485 -16.76 41.68 -7.01
N HIS A 486 -18.06 41.41 -7.24
CA HIS A 486 -18.65 41.32 -8.57
C HIS A 486 -18.69 42.68 -9.30
N ARG A 487 -19.02 43.75 -8.57
CA ARG A 487 -19.06 45.16 -9.03
C ARG A 487 -20.08 45.51 -10.12
N ASP A 488 -20.94 44.57 -10.54
CA ASP A 488 -21.99 44.84 -11.54
C ASP A 488 -23.23 43.97 -11.30
N VAL A 489 -23.74 43.98 -10.06
CA VAL A 489 -24.95 43.25 -9.70
C VAL A 489 -26.17 44.04 -10.14
N LYS A 490 -26.90 43.52 -11.12
CA LYS A 490 -28.12 44.12 -11.69
C LYS A 490 -29.02 43.03 -12.23
N SER A 491 -30.30 43.36 -12.47
CA SER A 491 -31.29 42.39 -12.97
C SER A 491 -30.90 41.73 -14.29
N THR A 492 -30.17 42.42 -15.18
CA THR A 492 -29.67 41.83 -16.44
C THR A 492 -28.52 40.83 -16.25
N ASN A 493 -27.83 40.88 -15.12
CA ASN A 493 -26.73 39.97 -14.75
C ASN A 493 -27.19 38.87 -13.80
N ILE A 494 -28.49 38.77 -13.52
CA ILE A 494 -29.08 37.67 -12.77
C ILE A 494 -29.83 36.79 -13.77
N LEU A 495 -29.24 35.66 -14.13
CA LEU A 495 -29.81 34.75 -15.11
C LEU A 495 -30.66 33.66 -14.44
N LEU A 496 -31.73 33.25 -15.09
CA LEU A 496 -32.72 32.30 -14.57
C LEU A 496 -32.73 31.00 -15.40
N ASN A 497 -32.55 29.85 -14.73
CA ASN A 497 -32.66 28.56 -15.38
C ASN A 497 -34.13 28.12 -15.54
N GLU A 498 -34.39 26.95 -16.14
CA GLU A 498 -35.74 26.39 -16.37
C GLU A 498 -36.64 26.36 -15.12
N LYS A 499 -36.05 26.26 -13.92
CA LYS A 499 -36.74 26.20 -12.63
C LYS A 499 -36.83 27.56 -11.91
N PHE A 500 -36.51 28.66 -12.59
CA PHE A 500 -36.42 30.00 -12.01
C PHE A 500 -35.40 30.11 -10.85
N ARG A 501 -34.37 29.26 -10.83
CA ARG A 501 -33.22 29.43 -9.93
C ARG A 501 -32.27 30.45 -10.53
N ALA A 502 -31.76 31.35 -9.70
CA ALA A 502 -30.95 32.46 -10.13
C ALA A 502 -29.45 32.15 -10.08
N LYS A 503 -28.70 32.67 -11.04
CA LYS A 503 -27.22 32.64 -11.06
C LYS A 503 -26.68 34.01 -11.43
N LEU A 504 -25.62 34.42 -10.75
CA LEU A 504 -24.87 35.63 -11.10
C LEU A 504 -24.09 35.38 -12.39
N ALA A 505 -24.12 36.37 -13.28
CA ALA A 505 -23.45 36.34 -14.56
C ALA A 505 -22.69 37.65 -14.81
N ASP A 506 -21.85 37.64 -15.85
CA ASP A 506 -21.03 38.78 -16.28
C ASP A 506 -20.05 39.31 -15.21
N PHE A 507 -18.95 38.58 -15.07
CA PHE A 507 -17.85 38.91 -14.16
C PHE A 507 -16.83 39.86 -14.79
N GLY A 508 -17.14 40.52 -15.92
CA GLY A 508 -16.19 41.36 -16.67
C GLY A 508 -15.63 42.54 -15.88
N LEU A 509 -16.33 42.97 -14.82
CA LEU A 509 -15.92 44.06 -13.93
C LEU A 509 -15.45 43.58 -12.54
N SER A 510 -15.45 42.26 -12.31
CA SER A 510 -15.13 41.68 -11.00
C SER A 510 -13.66 41.89 -10.62
N LYS A 511 -13.40 41.95 -9.31
CA LYS A 511 -12.05 42.17 -8.78
C LYS A 511 -11.79 41.40 -7.50
N THR A 512 -10.57 40.90 -7.34
CA THR A 512 -10.11 40.22 -6.12
C THR A 512 -9.57 41.22 -5.10
N LEU A 513 -9.96 41.06 -3.83
CA LEU A 513 -9.44 41.80 -2.68
C LEU A 513 -8.22 41.08 -2.08
N PRO A 514 -7.02 41.69 -2.03
CA PRO A 514 -5.90 41.14 -1.27
C PRO A 514 -6.31 40.89 0.19
N THR A 515 -5.87 39.78 0.78
CA THR A 515 -6.31 39.29 2.09
C THR A 515 -6.05 40.22 3.28
N ASP A 516 -5.21 41.25 3.12
CA ASP A 516 -4.84 42.21 4.17
C ASP A 516 -5.56 43.57 4.07
N ASP A 517 -6.36 43.79 3.01
CA ASP A 517 -7.03 45.07 2.77
C ASP A 517 -8.52 45.01 3.12
N THR A 518 -9.01 45.98 3.91
CA THR A 518 -10.43 46.14 4.25
C THR A 518 -11.24 46.86 3.17
N HIS A 519 -10.57 47.47 2.20
CA HIS A 519 -11.19 48.26 1.13
C HIS A 519 -10.27 48.29 -0.09
N LEU A 520 -10.87 48.33 -1.29
CA LEU A 520 -10.15 48.44 -2.56
C LEU A 520 -10.46 49.81 -3.18
N SER A 521 -9.48 50.72 -3.22
CA SER A 521 -9.63 51.96 -3.96
C SER A 521 -9.55 51.65 -5.46
N THR A 522 -10.69 51.73 -6.14
CA THR A 522 -10.79 51.47 -7.59
C THR A 522 -11.58 52.58 -8.25
N VAL A 523 -11.32 52.80 -9.55
CA VAL A 523 -12.20 53.64 -10.36
C VAL A 523 -13.61 53.05 -10.28
N VAL A 524 -14.61 53.90 -9.99
CA VAL A 524 -16.03 53.51 -9.96
C VAL A 524 -16.34 52.74 -11.24
N ALA A 525 -16.83 51.51 -11.10
CA ALA A 525 -17.24 50.67 -12.22
C ALA A 525 -18.47 49.89 -11.82
N GLY A 526 -19.37 49.71 -12.79
CA GLY A 526 -20.70 49.14 -12.63
C GLY A 526 -21.70 49.91 -13.49
N THR A 527 -22.91 49.40 -13.58
CA THR A 527 -23.95 49.98 -14.44
C THR A 527 -24.62 51.19 -13.79
N PRO A 528 -24.71 52.36 -14.47
CA PRO A 528 -25.41 53.54 -13.94
C PRO A 528 -26.83 53.20 -13.47
N GLY A 529 -27.18 53.58 -12.24
CA GLY A 529 -28.46 53.23 -11.60
C GLY A 529 -28.42 52.00 -10.68
N TYR A 530 -27.39 51.15 -10.80
CA TYR A 530 -27.11 50.00 -9.92
C TYR A 530 -25.79 50.17 -9.14
N LEU A 531 -25.12 51.30 -9.32
CA LEU A 531 -23.92 51.66 -8.56
C LEU A 531 -24.31 51.90 -7.09
N ASP A 532 -23.53 51.33 -6.18
CA ASP A 532 -23.63 51.69 -4.77
C ASP A 532 -23.41 53.20 -4.61
N PRO A 533 -24.23 53.90 -3.79
CA PRO A 533 -23.99 55.29 -3.47
C PRO A 533 -22.62 55.45 -2.78
N GLU A 534 -21.88 56.49 -3.16
CA GLU A 534 -20.56 56.82 -2.59
C GLU A 534 -20.56 57.00 -1.07
#